data_AF-A0A6G5R3R4-F1
#
_entry.id   AF-A0A6G5R3R4-F1
#
_cell.length_a   1.000
_cell.length_b   1.000
_cell.length_c   1.000
_cell.angle_alpha   90.00
_cell.angle_beta   90.00
_cell.angle_gamma   90.00
#
_symmetry.space_group_name_H-M   'P 1'
#
loop_
_entity.id
_entity.type
_entity.pdbx_description
1 polymer ?
#
loop_
_entity_poly.entity_id
_entity_poly.type
_entity_poly.pdbx_seq_one_letter_code
_entity_poly.pdbx_strand_id
1 'polypeptide(L)' 'MKAQEKIKKIDEAIDSVITNLSNGIEIKEYWIDNIKIVKRTPLELIDELRRIKKLTIKDMQKDKKSVKYVFGGSY' A
#
# COMPACT_ATOMS: atom_id res chain seq x y z
N MET A 1 13.30 5.61 -3.08
CA MET A 1 12.86 4.26 -2.68
C MET A 1 12.02 3.68 -3.80
N LYS A 2 12.35 2.48 -4.29
CA LYS A 2 11.63 1.89 -5.41
C LYS A 2 10.23 1.53 -4.93
N ALA A 3 9.20 1.85 -5.70
CA ALA A 3 7.83 1.58 -5.29
C ALA A 3 7.52 0.08 -5.11
N GLN A 4 8.37 -0.81 -5.65
CA GLN A 4 8.37 -2.25 -5.33
C GLN A 4 8.71 -2.54 -3.85
N GLU A 5 9.60 -1.78 -3.22
CA GLU A 5 9.93 -1.97 -1.79
C GLU A 5 8.74 -1.60 -0.90
N LYS A 6 7.98 -0.56 -1.26
CA LYS A 6 6.75 -0.21 -0.55
C LYS A 6 5.71 -1.32 -0.64
N ILE A 7 5.55 -1.93 -1.82
CA ILE A 7 4.62 -3.05 -2.00
C ILE A 7 5.05 -4.25 -1.13
N LYS A 8 6.36 -4.58 -1.11
CA LYS A 8 6.88 -5.66 -0.27
C LYS A 8 6.63 -5.43 1.22
N LYS A 9 6.86 -4.21 1.71
CA LYS A 9 6.58 -3.87 3.12
C LYS A 9 5.09 -4.04 3.47
N ILE A 10 4.20 -3.70 2.54
CA ILE A 10 2.75 -3.89 2.74
C ILE A 10 2.41 -5.38 2.76
N ASP A 11 3.04 -6.20 1.91
CA ASP A 11 2.84 -7.65 1.92
C ASP A 11 3.35 -8.29 3.22
N GLU A 12 4.55 -7.93 3.68
CA GLU A 12 5.09 -8.39 4.97
C GLU A 12 4.19 -7.99 6.15
N ALA A 13 3.59 -6.80 6.10
CA ALA A 13 2.63 -6.36 7.10
C ALA A 13 1.36 -7.22 7.11
N ILE A 14 0.82 -7.55 5.93
CA ILE A 14 -0.34 -8.42 5.79
C ILE A 14 -0.03 -9.81 6.36
N ASP A 15 1.12 -10.40 5.99
CA ASP A 15 1.53 -11.72 6.45
C ASP A 15 1.76 -11.76 7.96
N SER A 16 2.30 -10.68 8.53
CA SER A 16 2.44 -10.54 9.98
C SER A 16 1.08 -10.51 10.67
N VAL A 17 0.12 -9.74 10.16
CA VAL A 17 -1.24 -9.68 10.73
C VAL A 17 -1.94 -11.04 10.62
N ILE A 18 -1.82 -11.74 9.49
CA ILE A 18 -2.39 -13.08 9.30
C ILE A 18 -1.74 -14.09 10.24
N THR A 19 -0.42 -14.08 10.37
CA THR A 19 0.31 -15.00 11.26
C THR A 19 -0.10 -14.80 12.71
N ASN A 20 -0.20 -13.54 13.16
CA ASN A 20 -0.67 -13.23 14.50
C ASN A 20 -2.13 -13.62 14.71
N LEU A 21 -2.99 -13.43 13.70
CA LEU A 21 -4.37 -13.91 13.73
C LEU A 21 -4.45 -15.43 13.90
N SER A 22 -3.63 -16.18 13.15
CA SER A 22 -3.53 -17.65 13.26
C SER A 22 -3.01 -18.10 14.63
N ASN A 23 -2.17 -17.28 15.27
CA ASN A 23 -1.68 -17.52 16.64
C ASN A 23 -2.69 -17.09 17.71
N GLY A 24 -3.87 -16.59 17.35
CA GLY A 24 -4.91 -16.11 18.28
C GLY A 24 -4.63 -14.72 18.87
N ILE A 25 -3.68 -13.97 18.30
CA ILE A 25 -3.32 -12.62 18.73
C ILE A 25 -4.07 -11.62 17.85
N GLU A 26 -5.07 -10.95 18.43
CA GLU A 26 -5.82 -9.91 17.75
C GLU A 26 -5.01 -8.60 17.63
N ILE A 27 -4.30 -8.43 16.52
CA ILE A 27 -3.67 -7.15 16.20
C ILE A 27 -4.73 -6.19 15.65
N LYS A 28 -5.08 -5.19 16.46
CA LYS A 28 -6.07 -4.15 16.13
C LYS A 28 -5.42 -2.88 15.60
N GLU A 29 -4.10 -2.75 15.75
CA GLU A 29 -3.34 -1.57 15.36
C GLU A 29 -2.08 -1.98 14.61
N TYR A 30 -1.77 -1.30 13.51
CA TYR A 30 -0.55 -1.53 12.75
C TYR A 30 0.01 -0.20 12.21
N TRP A 31 1.33 -0.07 12.24
CA TRP A 31 2.05 1.13 11.79
C TRP A 31 2.81 0.84 10.50
N ILE A 32 2.52 1.59 9.43
CA ILE A 32 3.27 1.52 8.15
C ILE A 32 3.60 2.92 7.69
N ASP A 33 4.87 3.18 7.36
CA ASP A 33 5.33 4.42 6.72
C ASP A 33 4.71 5.68 7.37
N ASN A 34 4.70 5.73 8.71
CA ASN A 34 4.16 6.82 9.53
C ASN A 34 2.63 6.98 9.53
N ILE A 35 1.90 5.98 9.04
CA ILE A 35 0.43 5.89 9.08
C ILE A 35 0.04 4.83 10.11
N LYS A 36 -0.70 5.24 11.15
CA LYS A 36 -1.31 4.33 12.12
C LYS A 36 -2.66 3.88 11.58
N ILE A 37 -2.81 2.58 11.36
CA ILE A 37 -4.05 1.95 10.93
C ILE A 37 -4.64 1.25 12.16
N VAL A 38 -5.84 1.67 12.57
CA VAL A 38 -6.55 1.09 13.71
C VAL A 38 -7.89 0.55 13.23
N LYS A 39 -8.13 -0.74 13.45
CA LYS A 39 -9.39 -1.39 13.10
C LYS A 39 -9.97 -2.21 14.23
N ARG A 40 -11.29 -2.39 14.14
CA ARG A 40 -12.08 -3.17 15.10
C ARG A 40 -11.75 -4.64 15.01
N THR A 41 -11.53 -5.11 13.78
CA THR A 41 -11.19 -6.50 13.50
C THR A 41 -9.87 -6.61 12.71
N PRO A 42 -9.10 -7.69 12.92
CA PRO A 42 -7.88 -7.96 12.17
C PRO A 42 -8.15 -8.20 10.68
N LEU A 43 -9.35 -8.68 10.31
CA LEU A 43 -9.76 -8.82 8.91
C LEU A 43 -9.92 -7.46 8.21
N GLU A 44 -10.55 -6.48 8.86
CA GLU A 44 -10.65 -5.12 8.32
C GLU A 44 -9.27 -4.47 8.17
N LEU A 45 -8.36 -4.76 9.09
CA LEU A 45 -6.97 -4.29 9.02
C LEU A 45 -6.29 -4.80 7.74
N ILE A 46 -6.45 -6.10 7.44
CA ILE A 46 -5.93 -6.73 6.21
C ILE A 46 -6.57 -6.11 4.96
N ASP A 47 -7.88 -5.86 4.97
CA ASP A 47 -8.58 -5.29 3.83
C ASP A 47 -8.08 -3.87 3.52
N GLU A 48 -7.83 -3.07 4.56
CA GLU A 48 -7.30 -1.73 4.41
C GLU A 48 -5.84 -1.73 3.93
N LEU A 49 -5.01 -2.65 4.43
CA LEU A 49 -3.65 -2.88 3.92
C LEU A 49 -3.67 -3.26 2.43
N ARG A 50 -4.58 -4.14 2.01
CA ARG A 50 -4.78 -4.49 0.60
C ARG A 50 -5.24 -3.30 -0.24
N ARG A 51 -6.08 -2.43 0.32
CA ARG A 51 -6.55 -1.20 -0.35
C ARG A 51 -5.40 -0.22 -0.56
N ILE A 52 -4.53 -0.02 0.44
CA ILE A 52 -3.34 0.82 0.34
C ILE A 52 -2.37 0.28 -0.70
N LYS A 53 -2.17 -1.05 -0.75
CA LYS A 53 -1.38 -1.70 -1.82
C LYS A 53 -1.94 -1.38 -3.22
N LYS A 54 -3.25 -1.53 -3.42
CA LYS A 54 -3.90 -1.22 -4.71
C LYS A 54 -3.75 0.25 -5.10
N LEU A 55 -3.91 1.18 -4.16
CA LEU A 55 -3.71 2.61 -4.39
C LEU A 55 -2.27 2.91 -4.80
N THR A 56 -1.30 2.35 -4.08
CA THR A 56 0.13 2.51 -4.40
C THR A 56 0.45 2.01 -5.81
N ILE A 57 -0.08 0.84 -6.20
CA ILE A 57 0.10 0.31 -7.57
C ILE A 57 -0.57 1.23 -8.61
N LYS A 58 -1.76 1.77 -8.30
CA LYS A 58 -2.49 2.66 -9.21
C LYS A 58 -1.74 3.98 -9.41
N ASP A 59 -1.20 4.57 -8.35
CA ASP A 59 -0.35 5.76 -8.43
C ASP A 59 0.91 5.50 -9.26
N MET A 60 1.57 4.36 -9.07
CA MET A 60 2.72 3.96 -9.92
C MET A 60 2.35 3.86 -11.41
N GLN A 61 1.17 3.36 -11.74
CA GLN A 61 0.72 3.26 -13.13
C GLN A 61 0.36 4.63 -13.72
N LYS A 62 -0.12 5.55 -12.89
CA LYS A 62 -0.45 6.92 -13.29
C LYS A 62 0.81 7.73 -13.63
N ASP A 63 1.86 7.56 -12.83
CA ASP A 63 3.14 8.25 -13.00
C ASP A 63 3.83 7.89 -14.35
N LYS A 64 3.70 6.63 -14.79
CA LYS A 64 4.17 6.17 -16.11
C LYS A 64 3.43 6.78 -17.31
N LYS A 65 2.26 7.39 -17.11
CA LYS A 65 1.46 8.04 -18.17
C LYS A 65 1.68 9.56 -18.24
N SER A 66 2.78 10.10 -17.69
CA SER A 66 3.10 11.51 -17.84
C SER A 66 3.19 11.88 -19.34
N VAL A 67 2.19 12.62 -19.80
CA VAL A 67 2.07 13.07 -21.19
C VAL A 67 3.14 14.15 -21.41
N LYS A 68 4.14 13.84 -22.25
CA LYS A 68 5.16 14.81 -22.66
C LYS A 68 4.57 15.69 -23.76
N TYR A 69 4.14 16.90 -23.40
CA TYR A 69 3.72 17.90 -24.38
C TYR A 69 4.96 18.38 -25.15
N VAL A 70 5.02 18.06 -26.45
CA VAL A 70 6.03 18.62 -27.37
C VAL A 70 5.33 19.75 -28.13
N PHE A 71 5.65 20.99 -27.78
CA PHE A 71 5.22 22.15 -28.56
C PHE A 71 6.19 22.30 -29.74
N GLY A 72 5.79 21.80 -30.91
CA GLY A 72 6.48 22.07 -32.17
C GLY A 72 6.08 23.46 -32.66
N GLY A 73 6.86 24.48 -32.32
CA GLY A 73 6.72 25.82 -32.86
C GLY A 73 7.67 26.03 -34.03
N SER A 74 7.13 26.15 -35.25
CA SER A 74 7.77 26.87 -36.35
C SER A 74 6.95 28.12 -36.62
N TYR A 75 7.55 29.29 -36.40
CA TYR A 75 7.15 30.56 -36.98
C TYR A 75 8.40 31.22 -37.55
#